data_AF-A0A953B4D3-F1
#
_entry.id   AF-A0A953B4D3-F1
#
_cell.length_a   1.000
_cell.length_b   1.000
_cell.length_c   1.000
_cell.angle_alpha   90.00
_cell.angle_beta   90.00
_cell.angle_gamma   90.00
#
_symmetry.space_group_name_H-M   'P 1'
#
loop_
_entity.id
_entity.type
_entity.pdbx_description
1 polymer ?
#
loop_
_entity_poly.entity_id
_entity_poly.type
_entity_poly.pdbx_seq_one_letter_code
_entity_poly.pdbx_strand_id
1 'polypeptide(L)'
;AFENGDALLQQFGITTPLRVAHFLAQVLHETGGGTVLFENLNYTTARRLLQIFGVGNHSAAIRPEEVDSLLGQPEKLAERVYGLGNPDKARELGNVRPGDAFKYRGGGVLQTTGGGAYRRISDKTGVDFFGDPQLIVAAEHALKPALHEWDEGNLNAAADRNDIRTITRRINGGFNGLRERQEWLDKVWPLAGGGTTPPERAAEPDEETRWLQDALNRLGAQPRLEVDGRYGPATRAAVESFQRLAHLKVDGIAGDVTRAAIRLRLATIRGR
;
A
#
# COMPACT_ATOMS: atom_id res chain seq x y z
N ALA A 1 -23.24 -8.07 -1.54
CA ALA A 1 -22.02 -7.28 -1.26
C ALA A 1 -21.69 -6.34 -2.41
N PHE A 2 -21.54 -6.81 -3.67
CA PHE A 2 -21.27 -5.93 -4.82
C PHE A 2 -22.42 -4.93 -5.13
N GLU A 3 -23.70 -5.33 -5.00
CA GLU A 3 -24.83 -4.41 -5.21
C GLU A 3 -24.84 -3.19 -4.25
N ASN A 4 -24.41 -3.36 -3.00
CA ASN A 4 -24.22 -2.26 -2.04
C ASN A 4 -22.82 -1.62 -2.14
N GLY A 5 -21.83 -2.38 -2.61
CA GLY A 5 -20.46 -1.94 -2.83
C GLY A 5 -20.37 -0.90 -3.93
N ASP A 6 -21.18 -1.03 -4.99
CA ASP A 6 -21.22 -0.09 -6.10
C ASP A 6 -21.65 1.31 -5.65
N ALA A 7 -22.66 1.41 -4.78
CA ALA A 7 -23.11 2.68 -4.22
C ALA A 7 -22.02 3.34 -3.34
N LEU A 8 -21.34 2.54 -2.52
CA LEU A 8 -20.23 3.03 -1.69
C LEU A 8 -19.04 3.49 -2.55
N LEU A 9 -18.62 2.69 -3.53
CA LEU A 9 -17.55 3.07 -4.45
C LEU A 9 -17.88 4.38 -5.21
N GLN A 10 -19.14 4.54 -5.64
CA GLN A 10 -19.61 5.78 -6.24
C GLN A 10 -19.53 6.99 -5.31
N GLN A 11 -19.92 6.83 -4.03
CA GLN A 11 -19.82 7.91 -3.03
C GLN A 11 -18.38 8.42 -2.87
N PHE A 12 -17.40 7.53 -2.97
CA PHE A 12 -15.96 7.85 -2.90
C PHE A 12 -15.32 8.13 -4.26
N GLY A 13 -16.12 8.24 -5.33
CA GLY A 13 -15.64 8.54 -6.68
C GLY A 13 -14.77 7.43 -7.31
N ILE A 14 -14.80 6.20 -6.79
CA ILE A 14 -14.08 5.04 -7.35
C ILE A 14 -14.94 4.44 -8.47
N THR A 15 -15.08 5.19 -9.57
CA THR A 15 -16.08 4.91 -10.63
C THR A 15 -15.46 4.58 -11.98
N THR A 16 -14.17 4.86 -12.18
CA THR A 16 -13.48 4.50 -13.44
C THR A 16 -12.90 3.08 -13.31
N PRO A 17 -12.77 2.33 -14.43
CA PRO A 17 -12.12 1.02 -14.43
C PRO A 17 -10.76 1.03 -13.75
N LEU A 18 -9.98 2.09 -13.96
CA LEU A 18 -8.64 2.21 -13.42
C LEU A 18 -8.66 2.44 -11.90
N ARG A 19 -9.54 3.31 -11.39
CA ARG A 19 -9.72 3.51 -9.94
C ARG A 19 -10.18 2.22 -9.25
N VAL A 20 -11.18 1.54 -9.80
CA VAL A 20 -11.66 0.25 -9.28
C VAL A 20 -10.55 -0.79 -9.27
N ALA A 21 -9.80 -0.91 -10.36
CA ALA A 21 -8.72 -1.89 -10.47
C ALA A 21 -7.60 -1.62 -9.47
N HIS A 22 -7.16 -0.37 -9.30
CA HIS A 22 -6.16 -0.03 -8.29
C HIS A 22 -6.66 -0.28 -6.87
N PHE A 23 -7.89 0.13 -6.54
CA PHE A 23 -8.47 -0.09 -5.21
C PHE A 23 -8.51 -1.59 -4.85
N LEU A 24 -9.05 -2.41 -5.76
CA LEU A 24 -9.13 -3.85 -5.55
C LEU A 24 -7.76 -4.52 -5.52
N ALA A 25 -6.78 -4.03 -6.29
CA ALA A 25 -5.42 -4.57 -6.26
C ALA A 25 -4.76 -4.39 -4.87
N GLN A 26 -5.01 -3.26 -4.22
CA GLN A 26 -4.53 -3.02 -2.85
C GLN A 26 -5.25 -3.94 -1.86
N VAL A 27 -6.58 -3.99 -1.93
CA VAL A 27 -7.40 -4.87 -1.07
C VAL A 27 -6.97 -6.34 -1.18
N LEU A 28 -6.80 -6.84 -2.40
CA LEU A 28 -6.40 -8.24 -2.63
C LEU A 28 -4.99 -8.52 -2.13
N HIS A 29 -4.08 -7.56 -2.22
CA HIS A 29 -2.76 -7.71 -1.63
C HIS A 29 -2.82 -7.74 -0.08
N GLU A 30 -3.48 -6.76 0.54
CA GLU A 30 -3.56 -6.66 2.02
C GLU A 30 -4.28 -7.85 2.66
N THR A 31 -5.19 -8.49 1.93
CA THR A 31 -6.00 -9.60 2.43
C THR A 31 -5.51 -10.98 1.98
N GLY A 32 -4.39 -11.07 1.27
CA GLY A 32 -3.92 -12.35 0.71
C GLY A 32 -4.97 -13.00 -0.20
N GLY A 33 -5.58 -12.20 -1.08
CA GLY A 33 -6.67 -12.62 -1.97
C GLY A 33 -8.01 -12.82 -1.26
N GLY A 34 -8.26 -12.11 -0.15
CA GLY A 34 -9.48 -12.21 0.64
C GLY A 34 -9.49 -13.31 1.71
N THR A 35 -8.35 -13.96 1.95
CA THR A 35 -8.23 -15.08 2.90
C THR A 35 -7.83 -14.65 4.31
N VAL A 36 -7.25 -13.45 4.45
CA VAL A 36 -6.79 -12.87 5.71
C VAL A 36 -7.57 -11.60 5.99
N LEU A 37 -8.38 -11.61 7.05
CA LEU A 37 -9.20 -10.48 7.46
C LEU A 37 -8.85 -9.95 8.86
N PHE A 38 -8.11 -10.73 9.64
CA PHE A 38 -7.50 -10.32 10.89
C PHE A 38 -6.07 -10.84 10.97
N GLU A 39 -5.18 -10.06 11.59
CA GLU A 39 -3.93 -10.58 12.12
C GLU A 39 -4.24 -11.67 13.16
N ASN A 40 -3.61 -12.84 13.00
CA ASN A 40 -3.80 -13.94 13.95
C ASN A 40 -2.85 -13.84 15.15
N LEU A 41 -1.71 -13.17 14.99
CA LEU A 41 -0.61 -13.04 15.96
C LEU A 41 -0.18 -14.36 16.60
N ASN A 42 -0.44 -15.50 15.96
CA ASN A 42 -0.17 -16.81 16.53
C ASN A 42 1.07 -17.45 15.88
N TYR A 43 2.22 -17.27 16.54
CA TYR A 43 3.51 -17.81 16.08
C TYR A 43 3.90 -19.02 16.92
N THR A 44 4.16 -20.16 16.27
CA THR A 44 4.50 -21.42 16.94
C THR A 44 5.98 -21.77 16.89
N THR A 45 6.81 -20.98 16.18
CA THR A 45 8.26 -21.19 16.09
C THR A 45 9.04 -19.92 16.35
N ALA A 46 10.12 -20.04 17.13
CA ALA A 46 11.04 -18.94 17.43
C ALA A 46 11.60 -18.29 16.16
N ARG A 47 11.98 -19.12 15.17
CA ARG A 47 12.51 -18.67 13.88
C ARG A 47 11.54 -17.71 13.18
N ARG A 48 10.26 -18.09 13.09
CA ARG A 48 9.27 -17.26 12.39
C ARG A 48 8.93 -15.99 13.17
N LEU A 49 8.83 -16.08 14.49
CA LEU A 49 8.56 -14.91 15.34
C LEU A 49 9.68 -13.88 15.20
N LEU A 50 10.95 -14.29 15.34
CA LEU A 50 12.11 -13.40 15.24
C LEU A 50 12.38 -12.90 13.81
N GLN A 51 11.94 -13.64 12.79
CA GLN A 51 12.00 -13.15 11.42
C GLN A 51 11.13 -11.89 11.23
N ILE A 52 9.97 -11.83 11.88
CA ILE A 52 9.04 -10.71 11.75
C ILE A 52 9.33 -9.65 12.83
N PHE A 53 9.37 -10.06 14.09
CA PHE A 53 9.47 -9.17 15.24
C PHE A 53 10.87 -9.07 15.83
N GLY A 54 11.90 -9.70 15.25
CA GLY A 54 13.25 -9.64 15.81
C GLY A 54 13.85 -8.24 15.79
N VAL A 55 14.89 -8.04 16.61
CA VAL A 55 15.67 -6.79 16.64
C VAL A 55 16.20 -6.47 15.24
N GLY A 56 15.91 -5.26 14.75
CA GLY A 56 16.26 -4.79 13.41
C GLY A 56 15.19 -5.08 12.33
N ASN A 57 14.19 -5.91 12.62
CA ASN A 57 13.13 -6.27 11.67
C ASN A 57 11.79 -5.56 11.97
N HIS A 58 11.57 -5.13 13.22
CA HIS A 58 10.34 -4.45 13.63
C HIS A 58 10.61 -3.34 14.65
N SER A 59 9.80 -2.28 14.62
CA SER A 59 9.93 -1.15 15.55
C SER A 59 9.62 -1.55 16.99
N ALA A 60 8.67 -2.47 17.18
CA ALA A 60 8.39 -3.14 18.45
C ALA A 60 9.10 -4.50 18.49
N ALA A 61 10.43 -4.47 18.55
CA ALA A 61 11.23 -5.69 18.49
C ALA A 61 11.06 -6.58 19.75
N ILE A 62 11.09 -7.89 19.50
CA ILE A 62 11.10 -9.00 20.46
C ILE A 62 12.51 -9.55 20.52
N ARG A 63 13.03 -9.70 21.73
CA ARG A 63 14.36 -10.25 21.98
C ARG A 63 14.27 -11.77 22.14
N PRO A 64 15.36 -12.52 21.85
CA PRO A 64 15.37 -13.98 21.96
C PRO A 64 14.89 -14.51 23.31
N GLU A 65 15.22 -13.83 24.41
CA GLU A 65 14.82 -14.18 25.77
C GLU A 65 13.31 -14.07 26.04
N GLU A 66 12.57 -13.32 25.22
CA GLU A 66 11.12 -13.14 25.38
C GLU A 66 10.33 -14.23 24.64
N VAL A 67 10.95 -14.91 23.67
CA VAL A 67 10.28 -15.75 22.66
C VAL A 67 9.45 -16.87 23.29
N ASP A 68 10.04 -17.65 24.19
CA ASP A 68 9.38 -18.84 24.76
C ASP A 68 8.08 -18.50 25.49
N SER A 69 7.99 -17.29 26.07
CA SER A 69 6.80 -16.81 26.76
C SER A 69 5.67 -16.34 25.83
N LEU A 70 5.99 -16.11 24.55
CA LEU A 70 5.10 -15.52 23.54
C LEU A 70 4.65 -16.53 22.47
N LEU A 71 5.37 -17.65 22.30
CA LEU A 71 4.99 -18.66 21.31
C LEU A 71 3.61 -19.27 21.64
N GLY A 72 2.75 -19.35 20.63
CA GLY A 72 1.39 -19.87 20.78
C GLY A 72 0.44 -18.98 21.60
N GLN A 73 0.86 -17.76 21.95
CA GLN A 73 0.14 -16.87 22.87
C GLN A 73 -0.22 -15.54 22.18
N PRO A 74 -1.19 -15.52 21.25
CA PRO A 74 -1.47 -14.37 20.39
C PRO A 74 -1.87 -13.11 21.16
N GLU A 75 -2.64 -13.25 22.25
CA GLU A 75 -3.02 -12.11 23.09
C GLU A 75 -1.82 -11.52 23.84
N LYS A 76 -0.92 -12.36 24.36
CA LYS A 76 0.30 -11.89 25.03
C LYS A 76 1.24 -11.22 24.03
N LEU A 77 1.37 -11.80 22.83
CA LEU A 77 2.15 -11.19 21.76
C LEU A 77 1.58 -9.82 21.37
N ALA A 78 0.26 -9.73 21.17
CA ALA A 78 -0.41 -8.46 20.88
C ALA A 78 -0.14 -7.44 21.98
N GLU A 79 -0.35 -7.81 23.25
CA GLU A 79 -0.14 -6.91 24.39
C GLU A 79 1.32 -6.44 24.49
N ARG A 80 2.28 -7.31 24.17
CA ARG A 80 3.71 -6.97 24.17
C ARG A 80 4.11 -6.06 23.01
N VAL A 81 3.50 -6.20 21.84
CA VAL A 81 3.88 -5.46 20.63
C VAL A 81 3.09 -4.15 20.50
N TYR A 82 1.78 -4.21 20.68
CA TYR A 82 0.82 -3.12 20.42
C TYR A 82 0.11 -2.61 21.68
N GLY A 83 0.22 -3.31 22.80
CA GLY A 83 -0.46 -2.99 24.06
C GLY A 83 0.43 -2.35 25.11
N LEU A 84 0.01 -2.38 26.36
CA LEU A 84 0.67 -1.74 27.49
C LEU A 84 2.06 -2.30 27.79
N GLY A 85 2.40 -3.48 27.25
CA GLY A 85 3.77 -4.02 27.23
C GLY A 85 4.73 -3.23 26.32
N ASN A 86 4.22 -2.31 25.51
CA ASN A 86 4.95 -1.33 24.73
C ASN A 86 4.27 0.05 24.81
N PRO A 87 4.53 0.83 25.89
CA PRO A 87 3.76 2.04 26.20
C PRO A 87 3.72 3.10 25.10
N ASP A 88 4.81 3.26 24.35
CA ASP A 88 4.87 4.25 23.27
C ASP A 88 4.03 3.83 22.07
N LYS A 89 4.09 2.54 21.69
CA LYS A 89 3.24 2.01 20.63
C LYS A 89 1.77 1.98 21.04
N ALA A 90 1.46 1.62 22.29
CA ALA A 90 0.10 1.67 22.81
C ALA A 90 -0.51 3.07 22.70
N ARG A 91 0.26 4.09 23.07
CA ARG A 91 -0.13 5.50 22.98
C ARG A 91 -0.36 5.94 21.54
N GLU A 92 0.53 5.56 20.63
CA GLU A 92 0.41 5.83 19.19
C GLU A 92 -0.87 5.20 18.60
N LEU A 93 -1.18 3.96 18.99
CA LEU A 93 -2.34 3.22 18.51
C LEU A 93 -3.65 3.56 19.24
N GLY A 94 -3.58 4.32 20.34
CA GLY A 94 -4.74 4.62 21.19
C GLY A 94 -5.26 3.41 21.97
N ASN A 95 -4.39 2.44 22.27
CA ASN A 95 -4.69 1.31 23.14
C ASN A 95 -4.41 1.74 24.59
N VAL A 96 -5.44 1.73 25.43
CA VAL A 96 -5.40 2.33 26.78
C VAL A 96 -5.78 1.37 27.89
N ARG A 97 -6.29 0.17 27.56
CA ARG A 97 -6.66 -0.88 28.51
C ARG A 97 -5.94 -2.20 28.16
N PRO A 98 -5.68 -3.06 29.16
CA PRO A 98 -5.23 -4.42 28.89
C PRO A 98 -6.18 -5.13 27.93
N GLY A 99 -5.61 -5.82 26.92
CA GLY A 99 -6.37 -6.54 25.91
C GLY A 99 -6.82 -5.72 24.70
N ASP A 100 -6.71 -4.38 24.75
CA ASP A 100 -7.01 -3.51 23.60
C ASP A 100 -6.16 -3.90 22.38
N ALA A 101 -4.90 -4.31 22.61
CA ALA A 101 -3.98 -4.69 21.55
C ALA A 101 -4.50 -5.85 20.68
N PHE A 102 -5.05 -6.89 21.31
CA PHE A 102 -5.62 -8.01 20.57
C PHE A 102 -7.03 -7.69 20.07
N LYS A 103 -7.83 -6.98 20.88
CA LYS A 103 -9.18 -6.53 20.52
C LYS A 103 -9.18 -5.69 19.24
N TYR A 104 -8.22 -4.78 19.11
CA TYR A 104 -8.05 -3.85 17.99
C TYR A 104 -6.82 -4.18 17.12
N ARG A 105 -6.44 -5.46 17.04
CA ARG A 105 -5.38 -5.93 16.12
C ARG A 105 -5.74 -5.64 14.65
N GLY A 106 -4.76 -5.74 13.76
CA GLY A 106 -4.96 -5.44 12.34
C GLY A 106 -6.13 -6.22 11.76
N GLY A 107 -7.11 -5.50 11.21
CA GLY A 107 -8.36 -6.08 10.74
C GLY A 107 -8.96 -5.34 9.55
N GLY A 108 -9.79 -6.04 8.79
CA GLY A 108 -10.44 -5.50 7.59
C GLY A 108 -9.52 -5.44 6.38
N VAL A 109 -10.06 -4.91 5.27
CA VAL A 109 -9.49 -5.11 3.94
C VAL A 109 -8.27 -4.23 3.60
N LEU A 110 -7.99 -3.21 4.42
CA LEU A 110 -6.75 -2.41 4.38
C LEU A 110 -6.09 -2.31 5.78
N GLN A 111 -6.28 -3.32 6.65
CA GLN A 111 -5.55 -3.44 7.92
C GLN A 111 -5.68 -2.24 8.89
N THR A 112 -6.91 -1.97 9.36
CA THR A 112 -7.15 -1.03 10.47
C THR A 112 -6.62 -1.59 11.78
N THR A 113 -5.74 -0.87 12.47
CA THR A 113 -5.06 -1.32 13.70
C THR A 113 -5.11 -0.24 14.79
N GLY A 114 -5.39 -0.65 16.03
CA GLY A 114 -5.36 0.18 17.23
C GLY A 114 -6.71 0.80 17.60
N GLY A 115 -7.01 0.88 18.89
CA GLY A 115 -8.29 1.38 19.41
C GLY A 115 -8.60 2.82 18.97
N GLY A 116 -7.57 3.65 18.79
CA GLY A 116 -7.72 4.99 18.23
C GLY A 116 -8.22 4.98 16.78
N ALA A 117 -7.72 4.06 15.94
CA ALA A 117 -8.16 3.92 14.56
C ALA A 117 -9.61 3.41 14.47
N TYR A 118 -9.94 2.36 15.24
CA TYR A 118 -11.30 1.81 15.31
C TYR A 118 -12.30 2.88 15.78
N ARG A 119 -11.93 3.72 16.75
CA ARG A 119 -12.78 4.85 17.16
C ARG A 119 -12.97 5.88 16.06
N ARG A 120 -11.88 6.36 15.45
CA ARG A 120 -11.96 7.36 14.37
C ARG A 120 -12.83 6.88 13.22
N ILE A 121 -12.70 5.62 12.81
CA ILE A 121 -13.52 5.11 11.71
C ILE A 121 -14.97 4.86 12.14
N SER A 122 -15.22 4.58 13.42
CA SER A 122 -16.59 4.54 13.94
C SER A 122 -17.27 5.89 13.80
N ASP A 123 -16.59 6.96 14.24
CA ASP A 123 -17.11 8.31 14.19
C ASP A 123 -17.40 8.76 12.74
N LYS A 124 -16.53 8.40 11.79
CA LYS A 124 -16.68 8.76 10.37
C LYS A 124 -17.81 8.03 9.66
N THR A 125 -18.01 6.76 10.00
CA THR A 125 -18.93 5.87 9.25
C THR A 125 -20.29 5.72 9.92
N GLY A 126 -20.40 6.11 11.19
CA GLY A 126 -21.57 5.86 12.03
C GLY A 126 -21.74 4.38 12.44
N VAL A 127 -20.75 3.52 12.19
CA VAL A 127 -20.75 2.10 12.57
C VAL A 127 -19.88 1.93 13.82
N ASP A 128 -20.37 1.26 14.86
CA ASP A 128 -19.63 1.13 16.13
C ASP A 128 -18.53 0.05 16.09
N PHE A 129 -17.49 0.27 15.28
CA PHE A 129 -16.31 -0.60 15.24
C PHE A 129 -15.52 -0.59 16.56
N PHE A 130 -15.59 0.49 17.33
CA PHE A 130 -14.87 0.59 18.60
C PHE A 130 -15.52 -0.28 19.70
N GLY A 131 -16.85 -0.25 19.79
CA GLY A 131 -17.65 -1.10 20.65
C GLY A 131 -17.65 -2.56 20.19
N ASP A 132 -17.83 -2.80 18.88
CA ASP A 132 -17.82 -4.10 18.24
C ASP A 132 -16.78 -4.20 17.10
N PRO A 133 -15.51 -4.57 17.42
CA PRO A 133 -14.44 -4.69 16.43
C PRO A 133 -14.67 -5.75 15.35
N GLN A 134 -15.56 -6.72 15.57
CA GLN A 134 -15.82 -7.77 14.57
C GLN A 134 -16.49 -7.21 13.32
N LEU A 135 -17.16 -6.07 13.44
CA LEU A 135 -17.77 -5.37 12.30
C LEU A 135 -16.76 -4.98 11.22
N ILE A 136 -15.47 -4.84 11.56
CA ILE A 136 -14.43 -4.47 10.58
C ILE A 136 -14.25 -5.50 9.46
N VAL A 137 -14.69 -6.74 9.68
CA VAL A 137 -14.66 -7.83 8.68
C VAL A 137 -16.06 -8.26 8.23
N ALA A 138 -17.12 -7.70 8.82
CA ALA A 138 -18.48 -7.98 8.40
C ALA A 138 -18.70 -7.47 6.97
N ALA A 139 -19.24 -8.31 6.09
CA ALA A 139 -19.34 -8.01 4.67
C ALA A 139 -20.11 -6.70 4.36
N GLU A 140 -21.04 -6.32 5.23
CA GLU A 140 -21.81 -5.06 5.15
C GLU A 140 -21.01 -3.80 5.49
N HIS A 141 -19.85 -3.92 6.14
CA HIS A 141 -19.08 -2.80 6.68
C HIS A 141 -17.62 -2.81 6.28
N ALA A 142 -17.07 -3.96 5.86
CA ALA A 142 -15.63 -4.18 5.65
C ALA A 142 -14.98 -3.22 4.64
N LEU A 143 -15.74 -2.68 3.69
CA LEU A 143 -15.22 -1.68 2.73
C LEU A 143 -15.13 -0.28 3.32
N LYS A 144 -15.97 0.09 4.29
CA LYS A 144 -16.07 1.48 4.77
C LYS A 144 -14.74 2.02 5.29
N PRO A 145 -13.96 1.30 6.13
CA PRO A 145 -12.64 1.75 6.56
C PRO A 145 -11.68 2.01 5.40
N ALA A 146 -11.60 1.04 4.48
CA ALA A 146 -10.68 1.11 3.36
C ALA A 146 -11.01 2.25 2.38
N LEU A 147 -12.29 2.52 2.17
CA LEU A 147 -12.74 3.63 1.31
C LEU A 147 -12.38 4.99 1.91
N HIS A 148 -12.54 5.16 3.22
CA HIS A 148 -12.12 6.39 3.90
C HIS A 148 -10.59 6.59 3.85
N GLU A 149 -9.82 5.53 4.07
CA GLU A 149 -8.36 5.61 3.95
C GLU A 149 -7.91 5.96 2.53
N TRP A 150 -8.59 5.38 1.53
CA TRP A 150 -8.35 5.70 0.12
C TRP A 150 -8.61 7.17 -0.22
N ASP A 151 -9.71 7.73 0.30
CA ASP A 151 -10.11 9.12 0.08
C ASP A 151 -9.19 10.11 0.78
N GLU A 152 -8.87 9.88 2.06
CA GLU A 152 -7.93 10.71 2.81
C GLU A 152 -6.52 10.70 2.22
N GLY A 153 -6.14 9.57 1.64
CA GLY A 153 -4.91 9.45 0.88
C GLY A 153 -4.95 10.14 -0.47
N ASN A 154 -6.07 10.70 -0.93
CA ASN A 154 -6.28 11.22 -2.30
C ASN A 154 -5.77 10.22 -3.36
N LEU A 155 -6.18 8.95 -3.21
CA LEU A 155 -5.66 7.85 -4.03
C LEU A 155 -6.33 7.75 -5.39
N ASN A 156 -7.53 8.34 -5.56
CA ASN A 156 -8.16 8.50 -6.87
C ASN A 156 -7.23 9.21 -7.87
N ALA A 157 -6.66 10.35 -7.48
CA ALA A 157 -5.77 11.09 -8.37
C ALA A 157 -4.52 10.28 -8.76
N ALA A 158 -4.00 9.44 -7.87
CA ALA A 158 -2.88 8.56 -8.19
C ALA A 158 -3.32 7.42 -9.12
N ALA A 159 -4.50 6.84 -8.89
CA ALA A 159 -5.05 5.80 -9.74
C ALA A 159 -5.34 6.32 -11.16
N ASP A 160 -5.82 7.55 -11.30
CA ASP A 160 -6.06 8.19 -12.60
C ASP A 160 -4.78 8.28 -13.43
N ARG A 161 -3.61 8.44 -12.80
CA ARG A 161 -2.30 8.43 -13.49
C ARG A 161 -1.67 7.04 -13.63
N ASN A 162 -2.41 5.98 -13.27
CA ASN A 162 -1.91 4.61 -13.13
C ASN A 162 -0.69 4.49 -12.18
N ASP A 163 -0.62 5.36 -11.17
CA ASP A 163 0.52 5.46 -10.25
C ASP A 163 0.34 4.55 -9.02
N ILE A 164 0.46 3.24 -9.26
CA ILE A 164 0.39 2.22 -8.20
C ILE A 164 1.43 2.44 -7.09
N ARG A 165 2.50 3.18 -7.37
CA ARG A 165 3.58 3.41 -6.41
C ARG A 165 3.18 4.43 -5.37
N THR A 166 2.62 5.56 -5.79
CA THR A 166 2.09 6.57 -4.86
C THR A 166 1.00 5.94 -4.00
N ILE A 167 0.14 5.13 -4.59
CA ILE A 167 -0.89 4.36 -3.87
C ILE A 167 -0.25 3.44 -2.83
N THR A 168 0.68 2.58 -3.25
CA THR A 168 1.36 1.62 -2.36
C THR A 168 2.10 2.32 -1.22
N ARG A 169 2.80 3.42 -1.52
CA ARG A 169 3.53 4.20 -0.51
C ARG A 169 2.61 4.85 0.51
N ARG A 170 1.45 5.35 0.08
CA ARG A 170 0.48 5.99 0.97
C ARG A 170 -0.22 4.98 1.88
N ILE A 171 -0.55 3.79 1.35
CA ILE A 171 -1.17 2.71 2.13
C ILE A 171 -0.16 2.04 3.07
N ASN A 172 1.01 1.64 2.57
CA ASN A 172 1.96 0.82 3.33
C ASN A 172 3.07 1.63 4.04
N GLY A 173 3.17 2.94 3.79
CA GLY A 173 4.30 3.76 4.23
C GLY A 173 5.61 3.47 3.48
N GLY A 174 5.59 2.58 2.49
CA GLY A 174 6.75 2.10 1.75
C GLY A 174 6.37 1.37 0.46
N PHE A 175 7.28 0.59 -0.12
CA PHE A 175 7.04 -0.16 -1.36
C PHE A 175 6.96 -1.67 -1.15
N ASN A 176 6.70 -2.12 0.08
CA ASN A 176 6.57 -3.54 0.35
C ASN A 176 5.37 -4.11 -0.42
N GLY A 177 5.57 -5.26 -1.06
CA GLY A 177 4.53 -5.90 -1.85
C GLY A 177 4.21 -5.23 -3.20
N LEU A 178 4.92 -4.17 -3.61
CA LEU A 178 4.63 -3.42 -4.84
C LEU A 178 4.47 -4.31 -6.09
N ARG A 179 5.35 -5.31 -6.25
CA ARG A 179 5.29 -6.24 -7.37
C ARG A 179 3.99 -7.05 -7.37
N GLU A 180 3.60 -7.59 -6.22
CA GLU A 180 2.38 -8.38 -6.10
C GLU A 180 1.13 -7.51 -6.28
N ARG A 181 1.14 -6.26 -5.79
CA ARG A 181 0.08 -5.28 -6.05
C ARG A 181 -0.08 -5.02 -7.55
N GLN A 182 1.03 -4.95 -8.30
CA GLN A 182 0.98 -4.85 -9.76
C GLN A 182 0.39 -6.12 -10.40
N GLU A 183 0.81 -7.30 -9.95
CA GLU A 183 0.26 -8.57 -10.45
C GLU A 183 -1.26 -8.68 -10.17
N TRP A 184 -1.74 -8.14 -9.05
CA TRP A 184 -3.18 -8.01 -8.79
C TRP A 184 -3.86 -7.00 -9.71
N LEU A 185 -3.26 -5.83 -9.93
CA LEU A 185 -3.79 -4.84 -10.86
C LEU A 185 -3.97 -5.44 -12.26
N ASP A 186 -2.98 -6.16 -12.76
CA ASP A 186 -3.01 -6.80 -14.08
C ASP A 186 -4.15 -7.85 -14.18
N LYS A 187 -4.42 -8.58 -13.09
CA LYS A 187 -5.53 -9.55 -13.01
C LYS A 187 -6.90 -8.88 -12.92
N VAL A 188 -7.02 -7.81 -12.15
CA VAL A 188 -8.30 -7.12 -11.90
C VAL A 188 -8.70 -6.24 -13.06
N TRP A 189 -7.74 -5.60 -13.73
CA TRP A 189 -7.96 -4.67 -14.82
C TRP A 189 -8.98 -5.11 -15.87
N PRO A 190 -8.88 -6.32 -16.48
CA PRO A 190 -9.87 -6.78 -17.45
C PRO A 190 -11.27 -6.96 -16.82
N LEU A 191 -11.35 -7.30 -15.54
CA LEU A 191 -12.60 -7.52 -14.80
C LEU A 191 -13.27 -6.21 -14.38
N ALA A 192 -12.49 -5.16 -14.16
CA ALA A 192 -12.97 -3.83 -13.79
C ALA A 192 -13.51 -3.01 -14.97
N GLY A 193 -13.61 -3.60 -16.17
CA GLY A 193 -14.07 -2.93 -17.39
C GLY A 193 -12.95 -2.37 -18.26
N GLY A 194 -11.69 -2.68 -17.97
CA GLY A 194 -10.54 -2.28 -18.78
C GLY A 194 -10.36 -3.06 -20.09
N GLY A 195 -10.96 -4.26 -20.16
CA GLY A 195 -10.88 -5.14 -21.33
C GLY A 195 -9.44 -5.49 -21.71
N THR A 196 -9.12 -5.39 -23.00
CA THR A 196 -7.77 -5.68 -23.55
C THR A 196 -6.90 -4.43 -23.67
N THR A 197 -7.43 -3.25 -23.38
CA THR A 197 -6.69 -1.98 -23.46
C THR A 197 -5.66 -1.96 -22.33
N PRO A 198 -4.37 -1.68 -22.56
CA PRO A 198 -3.42 -1.59 -21.46
C PRO A 198 -3.78 -0.48 -20.45
N PRO A 199 -3.63 -0.68 -19.13
CA PRO A 199 -4.02 0.30 -18.10
C PRO A 199 -3.45 1.71 -18.30
N GLU A 200 -2.21 1.83 -18.78
CA GLU A 200 -1.55 3.10 -19.08
C GLU A 200 -2.25 3.92 -20.17
N ARG A 201 -3.01 3.26 -21.05
CA ARG A 201 -3.82 3.94 -22.08
C ARG A 201 -5.13 4.50 -21.49
N ALA A 202 -5.56 4.02 -20.33
CA ALA A 202 -6.65 4.64 -19.57
C ALA A 202 -6.16 5.76 -18.63
N ALA A 203 -4.85 5.87 -18.39
CA ALA A 203 -4.29 6.85 -17.48
C ALA A 203 -4.41 8.30 -18.00
N GLU A 204 -4.67 9.25 -17.12
CA GLU A 204 -4.49 10.67 -17.40
C GLU A 204 -2.99 10.98 -17.55
N PRO A 205 -2.61 11.83 -18.53
CA PRO A 205 -1.24 12.24 -18.67
C PRO A 205 -0.82 13.19 -17.53
N ASP A 206 0.44 13.10 -17.11
CA ASP A 206 0.97 13.94 -16.04
C ASP A 206 2.31 14.60 -16.39
N GLU A 207 2.51 15.82 -15.89
CA GLU A 207 3.68 16.66 -16.21
C GLU A 207 5.00 16.08 -15.67
N GLU A 208 4.95 15.32 -14.58
CA GLU A 208 6.15 14.68 -14.06
C GLU A 208 6.64 13.57 -14.99
N THR A 209 5.72 12.80 -15.55
CA THR A 209 6.02 11.77 -16.54
C THR A 209 6.46 12.40 -17.86
N ARG A 210 5.85 13.51 -18.30
CA ARG A 210 6.34 14.26 -19.48
C ARG A 210 7.79 14.72 -19.29
N TRP A 211 8.08 15.33 -18.14
CA TRP A 211 9.44 15.73 -17.80
C TRP A 211 10.40 14.53 -17.82
N LEU A 212 10.00 13.39 -17.25
CA LEU A 212 10.82 12.19 -17.21
C LEU A 212 11.10 11.67 -18.63
N GLN A 213 10.08 11.58 -19.48
CA GLN A 213 10.20 11.12 -20.86
C GLN A 213 11.12 12.04 -21.68
N ASP A 214 10.95 13.37 -21.58
CA ASP A 214 11.85 14.35 -22.20
C ASP A 214 13.29 14.20 -21.68
N ALA A 215 13.46 14.10 -20.36
CA ALA A 215 14.76 13.96 -19.73
C ALA A 215 15.48 12.70 -20.21
N LEU A 216 14.81 11.56 -20.24
CA LEU A 216 15.37 10.29 -20.72
C LEU A 216 15.72 10.36 -22.21
N ASN A 217 14.87 10.99 -23.03
CA ASN A 217 15.17 11.24 -24.44
C ASN A 217 16.44 12.07 -24.63
N ARG A 218 16.60 13.14 -23.86
CA ARG A 218 17.81 13.99 -23.87
C ARG A 218 19.07 13.25 -23.36
N LEU A 219 18.88 12.23 -22.54
CA LEU A 219 19.93 11.33 -22.08
C LEU A 219 20.19 10.15 -23.02
N GLY A 220 19.52 10.10 -24.18
CA GLY A 220 19.77 9.11 -25.22
C GLY A 220 18.95 7.83 -25.07
N ALA A 221 17.74 7.89 -24.53
CA ALA A 221 16.82 6.74 -24.51
C ALA A 221 16.62 6.15 -25.91
N GLN A 222 16.74 4.82 -26.01
CA GLN A 222 16.54 4.07 -27.24
C GLN A 222 15.57 2.90 -26.98
N PRO A 223 14.46 2.79 -27.73
CA PRO A 223 13.97 3.77 -28.72
C PRO A 223 13.64 5.12 -28.06
N ARG A 224 13.58 6.18 -28.87
CA ARG A 224 13.13 7.50 -28.39
C ARG A 224 11.68 7.38 -27.91
N LEU A 225 11.41 7.88 -26.71
CA LEU A 225 10.09 7.87 -26.09
C LEU A 225 9.18 8.92 -26.72
N GLU A 226 7.90 8.57 -26.85
CA GLU A 226 6.84 9.56 -26.99
C GLU A 226 6.68 10.32 -25.66
N VAL A 227 6.49 11.64 -25.71
CA VAL A 227 6.29 12.49 -24.52
C VAL A 227 4.79 12.68 -24.27
N ASP A 228 4.10 11.57 -24.04
CA ASP A 228 2.64 11.53 -23.87
C ASP A 228 2.19 11.81 -22.43
N GLY A 229 3.12 11.81 -21.46
CA GLY A 229 2.84 11.98 -20.05
C GLY A 229 2.29 10.73 -19.37
N ARG A 230 2.37 9.54 -19.99
CA ARG A 230 1.84 8.29 -19.45
C ARG A 230 2.96 7.30 -19.16
N TYR A 231 2.99 6.79 -17.93
CA TYR A 231 4.05 5.86 -17.51
C TYR A 231 3.76 4.44 -18.00
N GLY A 232 3.99 4.20 -19.30
CA GLY A 232 3.83 2.88 -19.92
C GLY A 232 5.10 2.01 -19.92
N PRO A 233 5.02 0.82 -20.54
CA PRO A 233 6.15 -0.13 -20.64
C PRO A 233 7.41 0.46 -21.27
N ALA A 234 7.28 1.33 -22.28
CA ALA A 234 8.41 2.00 -22.91
C ALA A 234 9.13 2.95 -21.95
N THR A 235 8.37 3.78 -21.21
CA THR A 235 8.91 4.66 -20.16
C THR A 235 9.63 3.84 -19.09
N ARG A 236 9.01 2.76 -18.61
CA ARG A 236 9.64 1.82 -17.65
C ARG A 236 10.96 1.27 -18.17
N ALA A 237 10.98 0.74 -19.39
CA ALA A 237 12.18 0.16 -20.00
C ALA A 237 13.31 1.19 -20.14
N ALA A 238 12.99 2.44 -20.48
CA ALA A 238 13.96 3.53 -20.54
C ALA A 238 14.50 3.90 -19.15
N VAL A 239 13.65 3.89 -18.11
CA VAL A 239 14.09 4.08 -16.72
C VAL A 239 15.00 2.95 -16.27
N GLU A 240 14.67 1.68 -16.54
CA GLU A 240 15.54 0.55 -16.20
C GLU A 240 16.91 0.66 -16.89
N SER A 241 16.91 1.06 -18.16
CA SER A 241 18.15 1.28 -18.92
C SER A 241 18.99 2.41 -18.31
N PHE A 242 18.37 3.54 -17.95
CA PHE A 242 19.06 4.62 -17.26
C PHE A 242 19.60 4.17 -15.89
N GLN A 243 18.81 3.43 -15.10
CA GLN A 243 19.23 2.91 -13.79
C GLN A 243 20.46 1.99 -13.92
N ARG A 244 20.50 1.11 -14.93
CA ARG A 244 21.67 0.28 -15.23
C ARG A 244 22.92 1.13 -15.50
N LEU A 245 22.78 2.14 -16.36
CA LEU A 245 23.89 3.05 -16.71
C LEU A 245 24.36 3.90 -15.53
N ALA A 246 23.46 4.27 -14.63
CA ALA A 246 23.75 5.05 -13.45
C ALA A 246 24.16 4.20 -12.23
N HIS A 247 24.29 2.88 -12.39
CA HIS A 247 24.58 1.93 -11.30
C HIS A 247 23.60 2.02 -10.11
N LEU A 248 22.33 2.26 -10.41
CA LEU A 248 21.24 2.28 -9.44
C LEU A 248 20.57 0.92 -9.35
N LYS A 249 19.75 0.72 -8.31
CA LYS A 249 18.80 -0.40 -8.27
C LYS A 249 17.92 -0.36 -9.52
N VAL A 250 17.89 -1.47 -10.25
CA VAL A 250 17.10 -1.62 -11.49
C VAL A 250 15.73 -2.16 -11.13
N ASP A 251 14.77 -1.26 -10.99
CA ASP A 251 13.39 -1.58 -10.66
C ASP A 251 12.39 -0.89 -11.59
N GLY A 252 12.87 -0.16 -12.60
CA GLY A 252 12.05 0.49 -13.64
C GLY A 252 11.21 1.62 -13.11
N ILE A 253 11.67 2.20 -12.00
CA ILE A 253 10.95 3.14 -11.17
C ILE A 253 11.75 4.45 -11.12
N ALA A 254 11.14 5.54 -11.56
CA ALA A 254 11.72 6.87 -11.41
C ALA A 254 11.43 7.45 -10.01
N GLY A 255 11.99 6.83 -8.95
CA GLY A 255 11.92 7.34 -7.58
C GLY A 255 12.86 8.53 -7.34
N ASP A 256 12.88 9.08 -6.13
CA ASP A 256 13.66 10.28 -5.78
C ASP A 256 15.13 10.16 -6.15
N VAL A 257 15.75 9.00 -5.86
CA VAL A 257 17.15 8.71 -6.21
C VAL A 257 17.37 8.71 -7.74
N THR A 258 16.51 8.02 -8.49
CA THR A 258 16.61 7.98 -9.95
C THR A 258 16.38 9.35 -10.57
N ARG A 259 15.40 10.12 -10.11
CA ARG A 259 15.13 11.48 -10.59
C ARG A 259 16.28 12.43 -10.26
N ALA A 260 16.88 12.33 -9.07
CA ALA A 260 18.06 13.10 -8.71
C ALA A 260 19.25 12.78 -9.63
N ALA A 261 19.50 11.50 -9.92
CA ALA A 261 20.55 11.08 -10.84
C ALA A 261 20.31 11.60 -12.28
N ILE A 262 19.06 11.56 -12.77
CA ILE A 262 18.68 12.14 -14.07
C ILE A 262 18.98 13.63 -14.12
N ARG A 263 18.56 14.39 -13.09
CA ARG A 263 18.83 15.84 -13.01
C ARG A 263 20.33 16.14 -13.02
N LEU A 264 21.11 15.39 -12.24
CA LEU A 264 22.57 15.54 -12.21
C LEU A 264 23.19 15.30 -13.59
N ARG A 265 22.76 14.24 -14.29
CA ARG A 265 23.29 13.92 -15.62
C ARG A 265 22.92 14.96 -16.67
N LEU A 266 21.69 15.47 -16.64
CA LEU A 266 21.24 16.56 -17.52
C LEU A 266 22.06 17.85 -17.29
N ALA A 267 22.40 18.15 -16.03
CA ALA A 267 23.25 19.31 -15.72
C ALA A 267 24.67 19.14 -16.31
N THR A 268 25.23 17.93 -16.26
CA THR A 268 26.55 17.65 -16.85
C THR A 268 26.60 17.88 -18.36
N ILE A 269 25.51 17.58 -19.08
CA ILE A 269 25.43 17.78 -20.54
C ILE A 269 25.24 19.27 -20.90
N ARG A 270 24.56 20.06 -20.06
CA ARG A 270 24.35 21.50 -20.27
C ARG A 270 25.58 22.36 -19.98
N GLY A 271 26.52 21.85 -19.18
CA GLY A 271 27.77 22.54 -18.84
C GLY A 271 28.95 22.20 -19.76
N ARG A 272 28.70 21.48 -20.85
CA ARG A 272 29.65 21.21 -21.95
C ARG A 272 29.19 21.95 -23.19
#